data_AF-A0A2Z3R001-F1
#
_entry.id   AF-A0A2Z3R001-F1
#
_cell.length_a   1.000
_cell.length_b   1.000
_cell.length_c   1.000
_cell.angle_alpha   90.00
_cell.angle_beta   90.00
_cell.angle_gamma   90.00
#
_symmetry.space_group_name_H-M   'P 1'
#
loop_
_entity.id
_entity.type
_entity.pdbx_description
1 polymer ?
#
loop_
_entity_poly.entity_id
_entity_poly.type
_entity_poly.pdbx_seq_one_letter_code
_entity_poly.pdbx_strand_id
1 'polypeptide(L)'
;MSLNFTSLLLEAAPPHWAHTAIEAFPEDRFRRGLPFVTVHEWQACGDINVFAVTGTRHPDYQGLTWLEFLAQGKRMSLNHRLWEENPGYYRDEARKLPEMSYISLDGFSWYVDSDGNHRTAIARFDFAADTRTQLRGVALSHYRLDEAFRVLFTQASDIVVQRRLGLLRHDNQLVRRDDAAGWKRDRHANTAMLETPRAALRVAWPNALDTEGLRHLIAALERPAWRRWFARS
;
A
#
# COMPACT_ATOMS: atom_id res chain seq x y z
N MET A 1 -33.84 23.79 17.65
CA MET A 1 -32.91 24.03 16.54
C MET A 1 -31.86 22.94 16.61
N SER A 2 -31.80 22.05 15.61
CA SER A 2 -30.74 21.05 15.53
C SER A 2 -29.44 21.77 15.17
N LEU A 3 -28.41 21.67 16.03
CA LEU A 3 -27.07 22.13 15.69
C LEU A 3 -26.54 21.23 14.59
N ASN A 4 -26.23 21.81 13.43
CA ASN A 4 -25.61 21.10 12.31
C ASN A 4 -24.27 20.49 12.78
N PHE A 5 -24.01 19.22 12.48
CA PHE A 5 -22.74 18.52 12.78
C PHE A 5 -21.51 19.37 12.42
N THR A 6 -21.58 20.11 11.31
CA THR A 6 -20.50 21.00 10.88
C THR A 6 -20.34 22.22 11.80
N SER A 7 -21.43 22.78 12.32
CA SER A 7 -21.41 23.93 13.25
C SER A 7 -20.81 23.55 14.61
N LEU A 8 -21.16 22.37 15.14
CA LEU A 8 -20.62 21.86 16.41
C LEU A 8 -19.10 21.62 16.37
N LEU A 9 -18.57 21.16 15.23
CA LEU A 9 -17.15 20.86 15.03
C LEU A 9 -16.30 22.07 14.59
N LEU A 10 -16.92 23.10 14.02
CA LEU A 10 -16.24 24.33 13.60
C LEU A 10 -16.21 25.41 14.71
N GLU A 11 -17.20 25.43 15.59
CA GLU A 11 -17.27 26.41 16.69
C GLU A 11 -16.45 25.98 17.92
N ALA A 12 -16.23 24.68 18.11
CA ALA A 12 -15.23 24.14 19.03
C ALA A 12 -13.89 24.05 18.29
N ALA A 13 -12.83 24.68 18.81
CA ALA A 13 -11.51 24.69 18.19
C ALA A 13 -11.16 23.33 17.55
N PRO A 14 -11.00 23.26 16.21
CA PRO A 14 -10.92 21.98 15.53
C PRO A 14 -9.69 21.19 16.00
N PRO A 15 -9.72 19.85 15.94
CA PRO A 15 -8.55 19.05 16.28
C PRO A 15 -7.31 19.51 15.51
N HIS A 16 -6.13 19.48 16.12
CA HIS A 16 -4.89 19.98 15.50
C HIS A 16 -4.59 19.37 14.12
N TRP A 17 -5.04 18.13 13.86
CA TRP A 17 -4.88 17.44 12.59
C TRP A 17 -5.91 17.86 11.52
N ALA A 18 -6.95 18.62 11.87
CA ALA A 18 -8.01 18.99 10.92
C ALA A 18 -7.49 19.81 9.73
N HIS A 19 -6.40 20.55 9.93
CA HIS A 19 -5.72 21.35 8.91
C HIS A 19 -4.62 20.59 8.16
N THR A 20 -4.39 19.31 8.46
CA THR A 20 -3.44 18.52 7.66
C THR A 20 -4.09 18.10 6.35
N ALA A 21 -3.30 18.09 5.28
CA ALA A 21 -3.74 17.66 3.97
C ALA A 21 -4.01 16.15 3.94
N ILE A 22 -5.04 15.75 3.17
CA ILE A 22 -5.30 14.37 2.80
C ILE A 22 -4.22 13.95 1.81
N GLU A 23 -3.38 13.00 2.20
CA GLU A 23 -2.26 12.54 1.39
C GLU A 23 -2.73 11.76 0.16
N ALA A 24 -1.96 11.85 -0.92
CA ALA A 24 -2.13 11.00 -2.09
C ALA A 24 -1.56 9.61 -1.82
N PHE A 25 -2.33 8.56 -2.11
CA PHE A 25 -1.79 7.21 -2.12
C PHE A 25 -0.62 7.12 -3.13
N PRO A 26 0.54 6.53 -2.75
CA PRO A 26 1.72 6.48 -3.60
C PRO A 26 1.57 5.44 -4.72
N GLU A 27 0.67 5.72 -5.67
CA GLU A 27 0.24 4.83 -6.76
C GLU A 27 1.43 4.30 -7.58
N ASP A 28 2.38 5.18 -7.88
CA ASP A 28 3.60 4.87 -8.62
C ASP A 28 4.50 3.88 -7.89
N ARG A 29 4.68 4.06 -6.58
CA ARG A 29 5.44 3.14 -5.73
C ARG A 29 4.73 1.79 -5.67
N PHE A 30 3.41 1.82 -5.46
CA PHE A 30 2.60 0.61 -5.42
C PHE A 30 2.70 -0.18 -6.72
N ARG A 31 2.46 0.45 -7.89
CA ARG A 31 2.52 -0.22 -9.20
C ARG A 31 3.89 -0.81 -9.49
N ARG A 32 4.96 -0.06 -9.24
CA ARG A 32 6.34 -0.55 -9.45
C ARG A 32 6.73 -1.65 -8.46
N GLY A 33 6.20 -1.62 -7.25
CA GLY A 33 6.50 -2.59 -6.21
C GLY A 33 5.59 -3.82 -6.22
N LEU A 34 4.41 -3.75 -6.82
CA LEU A 34 3.41 -4.83 -6.82
C LEU A 34 3.96 -6.17 -7.34
N PRO A 35 4.76 -6.22 -8.43
CA PRO A 35 5.42 -7.47 -8.83
C PRO A 35 6.33 -8.04 -7.73
N PHE A 36 6.91 -7.18 -6.90
CA PHE A 36 7.87 -7.52 -5.86
C PHE A 36 7.23 -7.68 -4.47
N VAL A 37 5.93 -7.93 -4.40
CA VAL A 37 5.24 -8.17 -3.13
C VAL A 37 5.84 -9.38 -2.41
N THR A 38 6.01 -9.29 -1.09
CA THR A 38 6.40 -10.42 -0.22
C THR A 38 5.27 -10.87 0.69
N VAL A 39 4.37 -9.94 1.05
CA VAL A 39 3.17 -10.24 1.84
C VAL A 39 1.98 -9.46 1.31
N HIS A 40 0.84 -10.12 1.18
CA HIS A 40 -0.46 -9.48 0.99
C HIS A 40 -1.45 -10.03 2.02
N GLU A 41 -1.75 -9.20 3.01
CA GLU A 41 -2.78 -9.43 4.02
C GLU A 41 -4.09 -8.76 3.59
N TRP A 42 -5.19 -9.50 3.69
CA TRP A 42 -6.52 -8.97 3.40
C TRP A 42 -7.52 -9.39 4.47
N GLN A 43 -8.39 -8.47 4.86
CA GLN A 43 -9.50 -8.71 5.79
C GLN A 43 -10.78 -8.09 5.22
N ALA A 44 -11.88 -8.85 5.22
CA ALA A 44 -13.20 -8.38 4.79
C ALA A 44 -13.90 -7.52 5.85
N CYS A 45 -13.55 -7.74 7.12
CA CYS A 45 -14.20 -7.15 8.29
C CYS A 45 -13.14 -7.01 9.40
N GLY A 46 -12.35 -5.95 9.31
CA GLY A 46 -11.30 -5.61 10.25
C GLY A 46 -11.55 -4.29 10.98
N ASP A 47 -10.63 -3.97 11.87
CA ASP A 47 -10.66 -2.76 12.68
C ASP A 47 -9.48 -1.86 12.29
N ILE A 48 -9.74 -0.56 12.15
CA ILE A 48 -8.72 0.42 11.84
C ILE A 48 -8.76 1.58 12.81
N ASN A 49 -7.59 2.03 13.27
CA ASN A 49 -7.49 3.34 13.91
C ASN A 49 -7.78 4.41 12.84
N VAL A 50 -8.92 5.08 12.94
CA VAL A 50 -9.34 6.07 11.93
C VAL A 50 -8.33 7.23 11.81
N PHE A 51 -7.56 7.51 12.86
CA PHE A 51 -6.51 8.53 12.86
C PHE A 51 -5.25 8.10 12.09
N ALA A 52 -5.04 6.80 11.91
CA ALA A 52 -3.96 6.25 11.08
C ALA A 52 -4.29 6.30 9.58
N VAL A 53 -5.51 6.69 9.20
CA VAL A 53 -5.85 6.98 7.80
C VAL A 53 -5.29 8.36 7.44
N THR A 54 -4.22 8.41 6.66
CA THR A 54 -3.53 9.66 6.31
C THR A 54 -3.99 10.23 4.97
N GLY A 55 -4.56 9.40 4.11
CA GLY A 55 -4.84 9.81 2.73
C GLY A 55 -5.90 9.01 2.00
N THR A 56 -5.89 9.16 0.68
CA THR A 56 -6.83 8.52 -0.24
C THR A 56 -6.22 8.23 -1.60
N ARG A 57 -6.74 7.20 -2.26
CA ARG A 57 -6.48 6.89 -3.66
C ARG A 57 -7.31 7.74 -4.63
N HIS A 58 -8.37 8.39 -4.15
CA HIS A 58 -9.27 9.18 -4.99
C HIS A 58 -8.69 10.57 -5.29
N PRO A 59 -8.38 10.91 -6.55
CA PRO A 59 -7.63 12.13 -6.89
C PRO A 59 -8.36 13.42 -6.48
N ASP A 60 -9.69 13.47 -6.60
CA ASP A 60 -10.47 14.68 -6.28
C ASP A 60 -10.38 15.18 -4.84
N TYR A 61 -9.94 14.35 -3.89
CA TYR A 61 -9.89 14.71 -2.47
C TYR A 61 -8.46 14.88 -1.95
N GLN A 62 -7.45 14.57 -2.77
CA GLN A 62 -6.05 14.71 -2.40
C GLN A 62 -5.67 16.20 -2.28
N GLY A 63 -4.85 16.53 -1.29
CA GLY A 63 -4.38 17.90 -1.06
C GLY A 63 -5.38 18.82 -0.34
N LEU A 64 -6.67 18.48 -0.29
CA LEU A 64 -7.61 19.13 0.61
C LEU A 64 -7.22 18.84 2.06
N THR A 65 -7.37 19.82 2.95
CA THR A 65 -7.33 19.52 4.38
C THR A 65 -8.54 18.69 4.79
N TRP A 66 -8.42 17.92 5.87
CA TRP A 66 -9.55 17.16 6.41
C TRP A 66 -10.76 18.05 6.71
N LEU A 67 -10.53 19.26 7.20
CA LEU A 67 -11.58 20.24 7.48
C LEU A 67 -12.25 20.77 6.21
N GLU A 68 -11.46 21.15 5.20
CA GLU A 68 -12.01 21.56 3.90
C GLU A 68 -12.84 20.44 3.28
N PHE A 69 -12.33 19.21 3.30
CA PHE A 69 -13.07 18.07 2.77
C PHE A 69 -14.38 17.81 3.53
N LEU A 70 -14.41 18.01 4.85
CA LEU A 70 -15.62 17.94 5.68
C LEU A 70 -16.65 19.03 5.33
N ALA A 71 -16.19 20.20 4.89
CA ALA A 71 -17.05 21.31 4.51
C ALA A 71 -17.56 21.21 3.06
N GLN A 72 -16.69 20.81 2.12
CA GLN A 72 -16.94 20.97 0.68
C GLN A 72 -16.88 19.68 -0.15
N GLY A 73 -16.70 18.51 0.48
CA GLY A 73 -16.70 17.23 -0.23
C GLY A 73 -17.97 17.03 -1.06
N LYS A 74 -17.83 16.60 -2.31
CA LYS A 74 -18.92 16.53 -3.32
C LYS A 74 -20.20 15.84 -2.84
N ARG A 75 -20.10 14.86 -1.94
CA ARG A 75 -21.24 14.11 -1.36
C ARG A 75 -21.35 14.27 0.15
N MET A 76 -20.65 15.24 0.74
CA MET A 76 -20.55 15.36 2.18
C MET A 76 -21.88 15.75 2.84
N SER A 77 -22.65 16.65 2.22
CA SER A 77 -23.99 17.02 2.70
C SER A 77 -24.94 15.83 2.83
N LEU A 78 -24.91 14.89 1.87
CA LEU A 78 -25.66 13.64 1.94
C LEU A 78 -25.15 12.74 3.06
N ASN A 79 -23.82 12.59 3.20
CA ASN A 79 -23.24 11.73 4.23
C ASN A 79 -23.46 12.27 5.65
N HIS A 80 -23.51 13.59 5.84
CA HIS A 80 -23.90 14.23 7.11
C HIS A 80 -25.32 13.84 7.51
N ARG A 81 -26.29 13.94 6.59
CA ARG A 81 -27.68 13.49 6.86
C ARG A 81 -27.75 12.02 7.21
N LEU A 82 -27.04 11.17 6.48
CA LEU A 82 -26.98 9.73 6.78
C LEU A 82 -26.34 9.43 8.14
N TRP A 83 -25.36 10.23 8.57
CA TRP A 83 -24.79 10.14 9.92
C TRP A 83 -25.79 10.58 11.00
N GLU A 84 -26.55 11.65 10.77
CA GLU A 84 -27.61 12.09 11.70
C GLU A 84 -28.73 11.05 11.83
N GLU A 85 -29.13 10.42 10.71
CA GLU A 85 -30.16 9.38 10.67
C GLU A 85 -29.69 8.04 11.25
N ASN A 86 -28.41 7.69 11.06
CA ASN A 86 -27.84 6.42 11.50
C ASN A 86 -26.38 6.57 12.00
N PRO A 87 -26.18 7.12 13.21
CA PRO A 87 -24.84 7.22 13.80
C PRO A 87 -24.26 5.84 14.16
N GLY A 88 -25.12 4.83 14.36
CA GLY A 88 -24.74 3.43 14.62
C GLY A 88 -23.87 2.85 13.50
N TYR A 89 -24.08 3.29 12.26
CA TYR A 89 -23.26 2.89 11.11
C TYR A 89 -21.75 3.03 11.38
N TYR A 90 -21.30 4.01 12.16
CA TYR A 90 -19.88 4.22 12.46
C TYR A 90 -19.42 3.45 13.70
N ARG A 91 -20.33 3.23 14.65
CA ARG A 91 -20.02 2.74 16.00
C ARG A 91 -20.21 1.23 16.16
N ASP A 92 -21.00 0.63 15.28
CA ASP A 92 -21.28 -0.81 15.29
C ASP A 92 -20.08 -1.62 14.80
N GLU A 93 -20.04 -2.89 15.20
CA GLU A 93 -18.94 -3.81 14.85
C GLU A 93 -19.21 -4.59 13.55
N ALA A 94 -20.46 -4.56 13.07
CA ALA A 94 -20.86 -5.25 11.87
C ALA A 94 -20.11 -4.73 10.62
N ARG A 95 -19.93 -5.62 9.64
CA ARG A 95 -19.38 -5.26 8.33
C ARG A 95 -20.14 -4.05 7.76
N LYS A 96 -19.38 -3.03 7.35
CA LYS A 96 -19.95 -1.81 6.80
C LYS A 96 -20.56 -2.07 5.43
N LEU A 97 -21.80 -1.64 5.26
CA LEU A 97 -22.53 -1.66 4.00
C LEU A 97 -23.19 -0.29 3.80
N PRO A 98 -22.83 0.49 2.76
CA PRO A 98 -21.83 0.18 1.73
C PRO A 98 -20.43 0.00 2.32
N GLU A 99 -19.59 -0.80 1.67
CA GLU A 99 -18.23 -1.12 2.15
C GLU A 99 -17.36 0.13 2.26
N MET A 100 -16.47 0.12 3.25
CA MET A 100 -15.36 1.05 3.38
C MET A 100 -14.07 0.25 3.31
N SER A 101 -13.16 0.60 2.40
CA SER A 101 -11.95 -0.16 2.15
C SER A 101 -10.70 0.71 2.35
N TYR A 102 -9.67 0.11 2.94
CA TYR A 102 -8.41 0.77 3.21
C TYR A 102 -7.23 -0.04 2.72
N ILE A 103 -6.20 0.66 2.25
CA ILE A 103 -4.96 0.08 1.75
C ILE A 103 -3.75 0.67 2.49
N SER A 104 -2.75 -0.17 2.77
CA SER A 104 -1.46 0.24 3.34
C SER A 104 -0.28 -0.49 2.71
N LEU A 105 0.88 0.19 2.67
CA LEU A 105 2.17 -0.35 2.21
C LEU A 105 3.21 -0.55 3.32
N ASP A 106 2.89 -0.09 4.53
CA ASP A 106 3.79 -0.09 5.69
C ASP A 106 3.11 -0.65 6.96
N GLY A 107 1.79 -0.81 6.96
CA GLY A 107 0.98 -1.23 8.09
C GLY A 107 0.68 -0.12 9.10
N PHE A 108 1.17 1.10 8.87
CA PHE A 108 1.05 2.25 9.76
C PHE A 108 0.20 3.35 9.13
N SER A 109 0.52 3.72 7.89
CA SER A 109 -0.19 4.74 7.12
C SER A 109 -1.23 4.05 6.26
N TRP A 110 -2.49 4.43 6.44
CA TRP A 110 -3.61 3.87 5.71
C TRP A 110 -4.24 4.91 4.78
N TYR A 111 -4.75 4.42 3.65
CA TYR A 111 -5.39 5.24 2.64
C TYR A 111 -6.75 4.64 2.33
N VAL A 112 -7.75 5.48 2.10
CA VAL A 112 -9.03 5.01 1.55
C VAL A 112 -8.77 4.49 0.13
N ASP A 113 -9.14 3.23 -0.15
CA ASP A 113 -8.81 2.54 -1.40
C ASP A 113 -9.84 2.77 -2.50
N SER A 114 -11.11 2.42 -2.26
CA SER A 114 -12.19 2.57 -3.24
C SER A 114 -13.29 3.50 -2.76
N ASP A 115 -14.08 3.05 -1.80
CA ASP A 115 -15.18 3.81 -1.21
C ASP A 115 -14.95 3.99 0.30
N GLY A 116 -15.54 5.05 0.86
CA GLY A 116 -15.44 5.37 2.28
C GLY A 116 -14.96 6.79 2.56
N ASN A 117 -14.41 7.52 1.58
CA ASN A 117 -13.76 8.83 1.80
C ASN A 117 -14.55 9.77 2.73
N HIS A 118 -15.81 10.05 2.39
CA HIS A 118 -16.65 10.96 3.17
C HIS A 118 -16.93 10.43 4.59
N ARG A 119 -17.22 9.13 4.68
CA ARG A 119 -17.51 8.43 5.93
C ARG A 119 -16.27 8.36 6.82
N THR A 120 -15.08 8.17 6.26
CA THR A 120 -13.82 8.22 6.98
C THR A 120 -13.59 9.61 7.57
N ALA A 121 -13.82 10.68 6.80
CA ALA A 121 -13.71 12.05 7.32
C ALA A 121 -14.69 12.27 8.49
N ILE A 122 -15.97 11.92 8.32
CA ILE A 122 -16.98 12.00 9.39
C ILE A 122 -16.53 11.21 10.63
N ALA A 123 -16.08 9.96 10.45
CA ALA A 123 -15.61 9.10 11.54
C ALA A 123 -14.43 9.73 12.30
N ARG A 124 -13.46 10.35 11.62
CA ARG A 124 -12.33 11.03 12.28
C ARG A 124 -12.80 12.15 13.20
N PHE A 125 -13.74 12.97 12.74
CA PHE A 125 -14.25 14.10 13.53
C PHE A 125 -15.20 13.64 14.65
N ASP A 126 -16.13 12.71 14.38
CA ASP A 126 -17.02 12.13 15.39
C ASP A 126 -16.22 11.45 16.52
N PHE A 127 -15.20 10.68 16.16
CA PHE A 127 -14.42 9.92 17.13
C PHE A 127 -13.48 10.80 17.95
N ALA A 128 -13.00 11.91 17.39
CA ALA A 128 -12.22 12.89 18.13
C ALA A 128 -13.04 13.57 19.24
N ALA A 129 -14.36 13.70 19.06
CA ALA A 129 -15.25 14.24 20.09
C ALA A 129 -15.59 13.22 21.20
N ASP A 130 -15.57 11.92 20.91
CA ASP A 130 -16.01 10.83 21.81
C ASP A 130 -14.86 9.93 22.31
N THR A 131 -13.59 10.35 22.19
CA THR A 131 -12.38 9.58 22.59
C THR A 131 -12.21 8.19 21.93
N ARG A 132 -13.00 7.89 20.90
CA ARG A 132 -12.91 6.64 20.13
C ARG A 132 -11.76 6.74 19.14
N THR A 133 -11.23 5.60 18.72
CA THR A 133 -10.17 5.55 17.69
C THR A 133 -10.46 4.49 16.64
N GLN A 134 -11.12 3.38 17.01
CA GLN A 134 -11.31 2.23 16.14
C GLN A 134 -12.61 2.29 15.35
N LEU A 135 -12.49 2.39 14.03
CA LEU A 135 -13.58 2.14 13.10
C LEU A 135 -13.56 0.65 12.74
N ARG A 136 -14.62 -0.06 13.08
CA ARG A 136 -14.71 -1.52 12.92
C ARG A 136 -15.46 -1.90 11.67
N GLY A 137 -15.38 -3.17 11.28
CA GLY A 137 -16.18 -3.73 10.20
C GLY A 137 -15.77 -3.29 8.79
N VAL A 138 -14.53 -2.85 8.60
CA VAL A 138 -14.04 -2.30 7.34
C VAL A 138 -13.16 -3.30 6.58
N ALA A 139 -13.04 -3.16 5.26
CA ALA A 139 -12.14 -3.98 4.47
C ALA A 139 -10.71 -3.41 4.52
N LEU A 140 -9.72 -4.27 4.74
CA LEU A 140 -8.31 -3.89 4.89
C LEU A 140 -7.43 -4.69 3.95
N SER A 141 -6.56 -4.00 3.20
CA SER A 141 -5.55 -4.59 2.32
C SER A 141 -4.17 -4.05 2.68
N HIS A 142 -3.26 -4.90 3.12
CA HIS A 142 -1.90 -4.50 3.47
C HIS A 142 -0.88 -5.26 2.63
N TYR A 143 -0.02 -4.52 1.95
CA TYR A 143 1.05 -5.04 1.11
C TYR A 143 2.41 -4.73 1.72
N ARG A 144 3.30 -5.73 1.76
CA ARG A 144 4.72 -5.52 2.00
C ARG A 144 5.49 -5.71 0.70
N LEU A 145 6.21 -4.67 0.30
CA LEU A 145 6.97 -4.64 -0.95
C LEU A 145 8.44 -4.93 -0.68
N ASP A 146 9.06 -5.77 -1.49
CA ASP A 146 10.50 -6.04 -1.40
C ASP A 146 11.31 -4.98 -2.15
N GLU A 147 11.42 -3.80 -1.54
CA GLU A 147 12.16 -2.68 -2.13
C GLU A 147 13.64 -3.01 -2.34
N ALA A 148 14.23 -3.81 -1.43
CA ALA A 148 15.63 -4.22 -1.53
C ALA A 148 15.87 -5.10 -2.77
N PHE A 149 15.05 -6.14 -2.95
CA PHE A 149 15.12 -6.97 -4.15
C PHE A 149 14.83 -6.15 -5.40
N ARG A 150 13.80 -5.30 -5.40
CA ARG A 150 13.43 -4.47 -6.56
C ARG A 150 14.58 -3.58 -7.03
N VAL A 151 15.26 -2.90 -6.11
CA VAL A 151 16.39 -2.02 -6.43
C VAL A 151 17.55 -2.83 -7.02
N LEU A 152 17.93 -3.94 -6.38
CA LEU A 152 19.01 -4.80 -6.88
C LEU A 152 18.66 -5.45 -8.22
N PHE A 153 17.42 -5.90 -8.41
CA PHE A 153 16.96 -6.47 -9.67
C PHE A 153 17.02 -5.45 -10.81
N THR A 154 16.60 -4.21 -10.56
CA THR A 154 16.68 -3.13 -11.56
C THR A 154 18.13 -2.85 -11.93
N GLN A 155 19.01 -2.68 -10.94
CA GLN A 155 20.44 -2.44 -11.17
C GLN A 155 21.11 -3.61 -11.92
N ALA A 156 20.87 -4.85 -11.50
CA ALA A 156 21.43 -6.04 -12.15
C ALA A 156 20.93 -6.18 -13.60
N SER A 157 19.63 -5.95 -13.82
CA SER A 157 19.02 -5.94 -15.15
C SER A 157 19.71 -4.93 -16.08
N ASP A 158 19.92 -3.70 -15.61
CA ASP A 158 20.59 -2.66 -16.40
C ASP A 158 22.03 -3.06 -16.78
N ILE A 159 22.80 -3.58 -15.82
CA ILE A 159 24.18 -4.04 -16.07
C ILE A 159 24.20 -5.19 -17.09
N VAL A 160 23.31 -6.17 -16.93
CA VAL A 160 23.19 -7.34 -17.81
C VAL A 160 22.89 -6.93 -19.24
N VAL A 161 21.95 -6.00 -19.43
CA VAL A 161 21.55 -5.47 -20.75
C VAL A 161 22.66 -4.62 -21.36
N GLN A 162 23.20 -3.65 -20.64
CA GLN A 162 24.24 -2.74 -21.13
C GLN A 162 25.50 -3.49 -21.61
N ARG A 163 25.83 -4.59 -20.94
CA ARG A 163 27.00 -5.43 -21.25
C ARG A 163 26.70 -6.58 -22.21
N ARG A 164 25.46 -6.64 -22.73
CA ARG A 164 24.99 -7.67 -23.67
C ARG A 164 25.23 -9.09 -23.14
N LEU A 165 24.99 -9.29 -21.85
CA LEU A 165 25.21 -10.57 -21.16
C LEU A 165 24.01 -11.49 -21.26
N GLY A 166 22.83 -10.95 -21.52
CA GLY A 166 21.57 -11.69 -21.58
C GLY A 166 20.41 -10.83 -21.10
N LEU A 167 19.46 -11.47 -20.44
CA LEU A 167 18.32 -10.83 -19.77
C LEU A 167 18.19 -11.39 -18.35
N LEU A 168 17.72 -10.57 -17.43
CA LEU A 168 17.37 -11.01 -16.09
C LEU A 168 15.84 -11.11 -16.00
N ARG A 169 15.32 -12.31 -15.76
CA ARG A 169 13.89 -12.51 -15.52
C ARG A 169 13.61 -12.42 -14.04
N HIS A 170 12.53 -11.74 -13.68
CA HIS A 170 11.99 -11.75 -12.33
C HIS A 170 10.84 -12.74 -12.26
N ASP A 171 10.79 -13.49 -11.16
CA ASP A 171 9.69 -14.35 -10.80
C ASP A 171 9.25 -14.07 -9.35
N ASN A 172 7.93 -14.04 -9.15
CA ASN A 172 7.30 -13.83 -7.85
C ASN A 172 6.36 -15.00 -7.58
N GLN A 173 6.79 -15.90 -6.71
CA GLN A 173 6.06 -17.13 -6.43
C GLN A 173 5.29 -17.04 -5.12
N LEU A 174 4.02 -17.43 -5.12
CA LEU A 174 3.25 -17.66 -3.90
C LEU A 174 3.80 -18.89 -3.19
N VAL A 175 4.47 -18.68 -2.05
CA VAL A 175 5.11 -19.74 -1.25
C VAL A 175 4.11 -20.34 -0.25
N ARG A 176 3.23 -19.50 0.29
CA ARG A 176 2.27 -19.92 1.32
C ARG A 176 1.05 -19.00 1.33
N ARG A 177 -0.12 -19.60 1.55
CA ARG A 177 -1.35 -18.91 1.93
C ARG A 177 -1.81 -19.43 3.29
N ASP A 178 -2.08 -18.50 4.20
CA ASP A 178 -2.85 -18.75 5.42
C ASP A 178 -4.21 -18.07 5.22
N ASP A 179 -5.33 -18.78 5.28
CA ASP A 179 -6.66 -18.20 5.06
C ASP A 179 -7.78 -18.78 5.95
N ALA A 180 -8.86 -18.00 6.06
CA ALA A 180 -10.10 -18.34 6.73
C ALA A 180 -11.25 -17.50 6.13
N ALA A 181 -12.48 -17.68 6.62
CA ALA A 181 -13.62 -16.88 6.16
C ALA A 181 -13.37 -15.38 6.40
N GLY A 182 -13.25 -14.61 5.31
CA GLY A 182 -13.07 -13.15 5.37
C GLY A 182 -11.66 -12.67 5.73
N TRP A 183 -10.65 -13.55 5.73
CA TRP A 183 -9.26 -13.16 5.98
C TRP A 183 -8.28 -14.03 5.19
N LYS A 184 -7.21 -13.42 4.68
CA LYS A 184 -6.06 -14.17 4.13
C LYS A 184 -4.74 -13.45 4.38
N ARG A 185 -3.66 -14.22 4.35
CA ARG A 185 -2.28 -13.77 4.26
C ARG A 185 -1.54 -14.59 3.22
N ASP A 186 -1.17 -13.94 2.13
CA ASP A 186 -0.32 -14.51 1.09
C ASP A 186 1.14 -14.15 1.36
N ARG A 187 2.04 -15.12 1.21
CA ARG A 187 3.50 -14.94 1.33
C ARG A 187 4.16 -15.32 0.01
N HIS A 188 4.97 -14.41 -0.51
CA HIS A 188 5.61 -14.54 -1.79
C HIS A 188 7.14 -14.50 -1.65
N ALA A 189 7.83 -15.19 -2.55
CA ALA A 189 9.28 -15.10 -2.69
C ALA A 189 9.63 -14.52 -4.06
N ASN A 190 10.49 -13.50 -4.04
CA ASN A 190 11.06 -12.90 -5.24
C ASN A 190 12.35 -13.62 -5.59
N THR A 191 12.47 -14.02 -6.85
CA THR A 191 13.71 -14.54 -7.40
C THR A 191 14.00 -13.97 -8.78
N ALA A 192 15.27 -13.99 -9.16
CA ALA A 192 15.72 -13.55 -10.47
C ALA A 192 16.53 -14.65 -11.15
N MET A 193 16.38 -14.79 -12.47
CA MET A 193 17.11 -15.78 -13.25
C MET A 193 17.83 -15.10 -14.40
N LEU A 194 19.14 -15.35 -14.52
CA LEU A 194 19.95 -14.86 -15.63
C LEU A 194 19.77 -15.78 -16.84
N GLU A 195 19.05 -15.29 -17.85
CA GLU A 195 18.94 -15.92 -19.16
C GLU A 195 20.06 -15.40 -20.06
N THR A 196 21.04 -16.26 -20.34
CA THR A 196 22.21 -15.90 -21.13
C THR A 196 22.52 -16.96 -22.19
N PRO A 197 22.90 -16.55 -23.42
CA PRO A 197 23.42 -17.49 -24.41
C PRO A 197 24.85 -17.97 -24.06
N ARG A 198 25.50 -17.37 -23.05
CA ARG A 198 26.90 -17.66 -22.69
C ARG A 198 26.95 -18.81 -21.69
N ALA A 199 27.38 -19.99 -22.13
CA ALA A 199 27.41 -21.21 -21.31
C ALA A 199 28.17 -21.05 -19.99
N ALA A 200 29.31 -20.33 -19.98
CA ALA A 200 30.10 -20.09 -18.76
C ALA A 200 29.32 -19.31 -17.69
N LEU A 201 28.53 -18.30 -18.09
CA LEU A 201 27.69 -17.54 -17.17
C LEU A 201 26.53 -18.37 -16.65
N ARG A 202 25.94 -19.22 -17.51
CA ARG A 202 24.88 -20.14 -17.11
C ARG A 202 25.36 -21.14 -16.06
N VAL A 203 26.59 -21.64 -16.17
CA VAL A 203 27.18 -22.55 -15.17
C VAL A 203 27.54 -21.83 -13.87
N ALA A 204 27.97 -20.57 -13.94
CA ALA A 204 28.32 -19.79 -12.76
C ALA A 204 27.09 -19.28 -11.98
N TRP A 205 25.97 -19.05 -12.68
CA TRP A 205 24.72 -18.57 -12.11
C TRP A 205 23.50 -19.43 -12.52
N PRO A 206 23.49 -20.75 -12.23
CA PRO A 206 22.49 -21.67 -12.75
C PRO A 206 21.14 -21.64 -12.00
N ASN A 207 20.96 -20.77 -11.00
CA ASN A 207 19.87 -20.85 -10.03
C ASN A 207 19.05 -19.54 -9.93
N ALA A 208 17.89 -19.67 -9.29
CA ALA A 208 17.08 -18.55 -8.83
C ALA A 208 17.85 -17.71 -7.80
N LEU A 209 18.13 -16.45 -8.14
CA LEU A 209 18.84 -15.48 -7.31
C LEU A 209 17.84 -14.77 -6.41
N ASP A 210 18.02 -14.89 -5.10
CA ASP A 210 17.37 -14.04 -4.12
C ASP A 210 18.10 -12.68 -4.01
N THR A 211 17.73 -11.88 -3.00
CA THR A 211 18.36 -10.58 -2.71
C THR A 211 19.88 -10.68 -2.54
N GLU A 212 20.39 -11.72 -1.90
CA GLU A 212 21.83 -11.91 -1.71
C GLU A 212 22.50 -12.35 -3.01
N GLY A 213 21.86 -13.26 -3.74
CA GLY A 213 22.30 -13.70 -5.06
C GLY A 213 22.46 -12.54 -6.04
N LEU A 214 21.49 -11.60 -6.06
CA LEU A 214 21.58 -10.38 -6.87
C LEU A 214 22.74 -9.48 -6.45
N ARG A 215 22.98 -9.32 -5.15
CA ARG A 215 24.12 -8.53 -4.64
C ARG A 215 25.45 -9.13 -5.09
N HIS A 216 25.60 -10.44 -4.98
CA HIS A 216 26.79 -11.15 -5.46
C HIS A 216 26.95 -11.04 -6.97
N LEU A 217 25.87 -11.13 -7.73
CA LEU A 217 25.90 -10.95 -9.18
C LEU A 217 26.40 -9.54 -9.55
N ILE A 218 25.83 -8.50 -8.97
CA ILE A 218 26.24 -7.10 -9.22
C ILE A 218 27.74 -6.93 -8.92
N ALA A 219 28.18 -7.36 -7.74
CA ALA A 219 29.59 -7.25 -7.35
C ALA A 219 30.53 -8.01 -8.30
N ALA A 220 30.12 -9.18 -8.80
CA ALA A 220 30.89 -9.95 -9.77
C ALA A 220 30.97 -9.24 -11.13
N LEU A 221 29.87 -8.63 -11.58
CA LEU A 221 29.83 -7.89 -12.83
C LEU A 221 30.63 -6.59 -12.76
N GLU A 222 30.68 -5.90 -11.63
CA GLU A 222 31.44 -4.65 -11.51
C GLU A 222 32.97 -4.83 -11.61
N ARG A 223 33.51 -6.00 -11.20
CA ARG A 223 34.96 -6.26 -11.20
C ARG A 223 35.53 -6.44 -12.61
N PRO A 224 36.61 -5.75 -13.05
CA PRO A 224 37.19 -5.85 -14.40
C PRO A 224 37.48 -7.29 -14.87
N ALA A 225 37.75 -8.19 -13.93
CA ALA A 225 37.98 -9.60 -14.16
C ALA A 225 36.75 -10.37 -14.69
N TRP A 226 35.53 -9.81 -14.68
CA TRP A 226 34.36 -10.38 -15.36
C TRP A 226 34.73 -10.74 -16.81
N ARG A 227 35.53 -9.90 -17.48
CA ARG A 227 36.07 -10.13 -18.84
C ARG A 227 36.79 -11.47 -19.01
N ARG A 228 37.44 -12.01 -17.97
CA ARG A 228 38.14 -13.30 -18.02
C ARG A 228 37.18 -14.48 -18.18
N TRP A 229 35.93 -14.34 -17.74
CA TRP A 229 34.88 -15.33 -17.97
C TRP A 229 34.47 -15.38 -19.45
N PHE A 230 34.88 -14.39 -20.25
CA PHE A 230 34.59 -14.24 -21.69
C PHE A 230 35.82 -14.38 -22.60
N ALA A 231 37.02 -14.58 -22.04
CA ALA A 231 38.25 -14.77 -22.81
C ALA A 231 38.46 -16.24 -23.26
N ARG A 232 37.54 -17.13 -22.91
CA ARG A 232 37.51 -18.53 -23.36
C ARG A 232 36.11 -18.83 -23.89
N SER A 233 35.82 -18.35 -25.08
CA SER A 233 34.61 -18.66 -25.87
C SER A 233 35.02 -18.70 -27.32
#